data_AF-A0A959CBR4-F1
#
_entry.id   AF-A0A959CBR4-F1
#
_cell.length_a   1.000
_cell.length_b   1.000
_cell.length_c   1.000
_cell.angle_alpha   90.00
_cell.angle_beta   90.00
_cell.angle_gamma   90.00
#
_symmetry.space_group_name_H-M   'P 1'
#
loop_
_entity.id
_entity.type
_entity.pdbx_description
1 polymer ?
#
loop_
_entity_poly.entity_id
_entity_poly.type
_entity_poly.pdbx_seq_one_letter_code
_entity_poly.pdbx_strand_id
1 'polypeptide(L)' 'TYNRILPFTMGVFCGFDYGRVWLDDDENETWHYDYGGGLWLAPLDGLTLYFGVFQPRENNEDGPRFFFRVGAGF' A
#
# COMPACT_ATOMS: atom_id res chain seq x y z
N THR A 1 2.45 20.11 19.45
CA THR A 1 1.12 20.02 20.11
C THR A 1 1.04 18.73 20.89
N TYR A 2 0.94 18.78 22.22
CA TYR A 2 0.93 17.59 23.09
C TYR A 2 -0.48 16.99 23.16
N ASN A 3 -0.71 15.84 22.52
CA ASN A 3 -1.98 15.12 22.56
C ASN A 3 -2.04 14.26 23.84
N ARG A 4 -2.92 14.62 24.79
CA ARG A 4 -3.05 13.94 26.10
C ARG A 4 -3.69 12.55 26.03
N ILE A 5 -4.28 12.17 24.89
CA ILE A 5 -5.07 10.93 24.77
C ILE A 5 -4.32 9.86 23.97
N LEU A 6 -3.59 10.26 22.92
CA LEU A 6 -2.76 9.35 22.13
C LEU A 6 -1.39 10.01 21.90
N PRO A 7 -0.31 9.51 22.52
CA PRO A 7 1.03 10.07 22.39
C PRO A 7 1.70 9.67 21.06
N PHE A 8 0.91 9.55 20.00
CA PHE A 8 1.33 9.14 18.67
C PHE A 8 0.36 9.67 17.62
N THR A 9 0.84 9.83 16.39
CA THR A 9 0.00 10.16 15.24
C THR A 9 -0.27 8.88 14.46
N MET A 10 -1.47 8.71 13.91
CA MET A 10 -1.80 7.56 13.07
C MET A 10 -2.77 7.97 11.97
N GLY A 11 -2.90 7.11 10.97
CA GLY A 11 -3.89 7.28 9.93
C GLY A 11 -4.08 6.04 9.09
N VAL A 12 -4.88 6.19 8.05
CA VAL A 12 -5.17 5.16 7.05
C VAL A 12 -4.68 5.63 5.69
N PHE A 13 -4.43 4.69 4.79
CA PHE A 13 -4.17 4.96 3.38
C PHE A 13 -4.86 3.90 2.51
N CYS A 14 -5.12 4.25 1.26
CA CYS A 14 -5.56 3.33 0.23
C CYS A 14 -4.76 3.60 -1.05
N GLY A 15 -4.74 2.61 -1.94
CA GLY A 15 -4.07 2.67 -3.23
C GLY A 15 -4.82 1.84 -4.26
N PHE A 16 -4.65 2.23 -5.53
CA PHE A 16 -5.18 1.54 -6.69
C PHE A 16 -4.16 1.68 -7.81
N ASP A 17 -3.60 0.56 -8.26
CA ASP A 17 -2.66 0.54 -9.37
C ASP A 17 -3.33 -0.11 -10.59
N TYR A 18 -3.03 0.41 -11.78
CA TYR A 18 -3.47 -0.17 -13.05
C TYR A 18 -2.33 -0.12 -14.06
N GLY A 19 -2.15 -1.20 -14.83
CA GLY A 19 -1.05 -1.32 -15.78
C GLY A 19 -1.28 -2.40 -16.81
N ARG A 20 -0.54 -2.30 -17.91
CA ARG A 20 -0.51 -3.30 -18.98
C ARG A 20 0.92 -3.49 -19.43
N VAL A 21 1.26 -4.72 -19.77
CA VAL A 21 2.50 -5.09 -20.45
C VAL A 21 2.12 -5.56 -21.86
N TRP A 22 2.90 -5.21 -22.87
CA TRP A 22 2.66 -5.59 -24.26
C TRP A 22 3.95 -5.85 -25.02
N LEU A 23 3.86 -6.65 -26.07
CA LEU A 23 4.89 -6.84 -27.09
C LEU A 23 4.31 -6.45 -28.45
N ASP A 24 5.15 -6.04 -29.39
CA ASP A 24 4.71 -5.47 -30.68
C ASP A 24 3.82 -6.42 -31.51
N ASP A 25 3.99 -7.73 -31.34
CA ASP A 25 3.23 -8.79 -32.03
C ASP A 25 2.28 -9.59 -31.08
N ASP A 26 1.98 -9.09 -29.88
CA ASP A 26 1.07 -9.76 -28.94
C ASP A 26 -0.35 -9.17 -29.01
N GLU A 27 -1.34 -10.02 -29.31
CA GLU A 27 -2.77 -9.65 -29.34
C GLU A 27 -3.37 -9.47 -27.95
N ASN A 28 -2.61 -9.75 -26.87
CA ASN A 28 -3.12 -9.68 -25.52
C ASN A 28 -3.38 -8.23 -25.05
N GLU A 29 -4.65 -7.89 -24.85
CA GLU A 29 -5.13 -6.59 -24.36
C GLU A 29 -5.42 -6.55 -22.85
N THR A 30 -4.95 -7.54 -22.10
CA THR A 30 -5.23 -7.65 -20.67
C THR A 30 -4.64 -6.47 -19.89
N TRP A 31 -5.48 -5.84 -19.07
CA TRP A 31 -5.08 -4.86 -18.07
C TRP A 31 -5.05 -5.52 -16.70
N HIS A 32 -3.99 -5.27 -15.97
CA HIS A 32 -3.78 -5.71 -14.60
C HIS A 32 -4.09 -4.55 -13.66
N TYR A 33 -4.80 -4.82 -12.58
CA TYR A 33 -5.09 -3.81 -11.56
C TYR A 33 -5.18 -4.44 -10.19
N ASP A 34 -4.68 -3.69 -9.21
CA ASP A 34 -4.76 -4.05 -7.82
C ASP A 34 -5.38 -2.90 -7.00
N TYR A 35 -5.83 -3.26 -5.82
CA TYR A 35 -6.29 -2.29 -4.86
C TYR A 35 -5.89 -2.72 -3.46
N GLY A 36 -5.69 -1.74 -2.61
CA GLY A 36 -5.21 -2.01 -1.29
C GLY A 36 -5.23 -0.79 -0.39
N GLY A 37 -4.62 -0.98 0.77
CA GLY A 37 -4.55 0.05 1.77
C GLY A 37 -4.00 -0.49 3.07
N GLY A 38 -4.05 0.36 4.08
CA GLY A 38 -3.46 0.01 5.36
C GLY A 38 -3.49 1.14 6.36
N LEU A 39 -2.72 0.93 7.42
CA LEU A 39 -2.59 1.83 8.56
C LEU A 39 -1.15 2.30 8.66
N TRP A 40 -0.97 3.53 9.13
CA TRP A 40 0.32 4.03 9.56
C TRP A 40 0.26 4.56 10.99
N LEU A 41 1.38 4.43 11.70
CA LEU A 41 1.55 4.81 13.10
C LEU A 41 2.90 5.49 13.26
N ALA A 42 2.92 6.70 13.81
CA ALA A 42 4.09 7.47 14.15
C ALA A 42 4.17 7.67 15.68
N PRO A 43 4.81 6.75 16.42
CA PRO A 43 4.87 6.79 17.88
C PRO A 43 5.90 7.78 18.44
N LEU A 44 6.87 8.16 17.62
CA LEU A 44 7.92 9.12 17.94
C LEU A 44 8.07 10.06 16.75
N ASP A 45 8.43 11.31 17.03
CA ASP A 45 8.72 12.27 15.96
C ASP A 45 9.87 11.72 15.10
N GLY A 46 9.58 11.54 13.82
CA GLY A 46 10.50 11.04 12.81
C GLY A 46 10.63 9.51 12.68
N LEU A 47 9.78 8.72 13.35
CA LEU A 47 9.61 7.29 13.09
C LEU A 47 8.16 6.99 12.67
N THR A 48 7.98 6.31 11.54
CA THR A 48 6.66 5.87 11.06
C THR A 48 6.66 4.39 10.72
N LEU A 49 5.66 3.66 11.20
CA LEU A 49 5.39 2.27 10.88
C LEU A 49 4.21 2.20 9.92
N TYR A 50 4.29 1.35 8.90
CA TYR A 50 3.23 1.11 7.93
C TYR A 50 2.90 -0.37 7.90
N PHE A 51 1.61 -0.68 7.88
CA PHE A 51 1.07 -2.01 7.68
C PHE A 51 0.03 -1.92 6.58
N GLY A 52 0.10 -2.77 5.56
CA GLY A 52 -0.90 -2.75 4.51
C GLY A 52 -1.05 -4.07 3.78
N VAL A 53 -2.09 -4.11 2.97
CA VAL A 53 -2.45 -5.24 2.11
C VAL A 53 -2.89 -4.72 0.75
N PHE A 54 -2.44 -5.39 -0.31
CA PHE A 54 -2.87 -5.15 -1.69
C PHE A 54 -3.35 -6.46 -2.31
N GLN A 55 -4.49 -6.41 -2.98
CA GLN A 55 -5.15 -7.55 -3.61
C GLN A 55 -5.23 -7.29 -5.12
N PRO A 56 -4.60 -8.15 -5.94
CA PRO A 56 -4.85 -8.16 -7.38
C PRO A 56 -6.27 -8.65 -7.65
N ARG A 57 -6.93 -8.12 -8.68
CA ARG A 57 -8.28 -8.59 -9.00
C ARG A 57 -8.28 -9.91 -9.77
N GLU A 58 -7.31 -10.11 -10.66
CA GLU A 58 -7.26 -11.28 -11.52
C GLU A 58 -7.11 -12.57 -10.69
N ASN A 59 -8.09 -13.48 -10.78
CA ASN A 59 -8.11 -14.74 -10.02
C ASN A 59 -6.96 -15.72 -10.38
N ASN A 60 -6.27 -15.47 -11.50
CA ASN A 60 -5.09 -16.23 -11.92
C ASN A 60 -3.76 -15.59 -11.46
N GLU A 61 -3.81 -14.47 -10.73
CA GLU A 61 -2.63 -13.80 -10.19
C GLU A 61 -2.35 -14.22 -8.74
N ASP A 62 -1.19 -13.76 -8.24
CA ASP A 62 -0.79 -13.94 -6.84
C ASP A 62 -1.91 -13.49 -5.88
N GLY A 63 -2.00 -14.16 -4.73
CA GLY A 63 -2.93 -13.78 -3.66
C GLY A 63 -2.61 -12.42 -3.00
N PRO A 64 -3.37 -12.04 -1.97
CA PRO A 64 -3.17 -10.77 -1.27
C PRO A 64 -1.74 -10.64 -0.74
N ARG A 65 -1.12 -9.48 -1.02
CA ARG A 65 0.25 -9.15 -0.62
C ARG A 65 0.22 -8.29 0.64
N PHE A 66 0.77 -8.81 1.73
CA PHE A 66 0.95 -8.07 2.97
C PHE A 66 2.32 -7.41 3.00
N PHE A 67 2.40 -6.20 3.54
CA PHE A 67 3.67 -5.54 3.77
C PHE A 67 3.75 -4.85 5.13
N PHE A 68 4.98 -4.76 5.61
CA PHE A 68 5.38 -3.96 6.76
C PHE A 68 6.54 -3.06 6.33
N ARG A 69 6.47 -1.77 6.65
CA ARG A 69 7.53 -0.80 6.33
C ARG A 69 7.80 0.10 7.52
N VAL A 70 9.07 0.43 7.71
CA VAL A 70 9.54 1.46 8.65
C VAL A 70 10.05 2.65 7.84
N GLY A 71 9.60 3.85 8.20
CA GLY A 71 10.07 5.12 7.65
C GLY A 71 10.75 5.96 8.71
N ALA A 72 11.78 6.69 8.31
CA ALA A 72 12.46 7.68 9.13
C ALA A 72 12.59 9.01 8.36
N GLY A 73 12.36 10.15 9.00
CA GLY A 73 12.45 11.47 8.36
C GLY A 73 12.12 12.62 9.31
N PHE A 74 12.53 13.85 8.96
CA PHE A 74 12.22 15.09 9.66
C PHE A 74 11.68 16.12 8.68
#